data_AF-A0AA45LAJ8-F1
#
_entry.id   AF-A0AA45LAJ8-F1
#
_cell.length_a   1.000
_cell.length_b   1.000
_cell.length_c   1.000
_cell.angle_alpha   90.00
_cell.angle_beta   90.00
_cell.angle_gamma   90.00
#
_symmetry.space_group_name_H-M   'P 1'
#
loop_
_entity.id
_entity.type
_entity.pdbx_description
1 polymer ?
#
loop_
_entity_poly.entity_id
_entity_poly.type
_entity_poly.pdbx_seq_one_letter_code
_entity_poly.pdbx_strand_id
1 'polypeptide(L)' 'MSGAETLDGQQPDETTNQWRARRHADRATALLEPLDGVELGEHDRHVIGWLADQGTSIVGTVASLLYRARAVDGAW' A
#
# COMPACT_ATOMS: atom_id res chain seq x y z
N MET A 1 -29.03 16.45 3.83
CA MET A 1 -28.79 15.16 4.49
C MET A 1 -27.63 14.49 3.77
N SER A 2 -26.40 14.67 4.25
CA SER A 2 -25.23 13.96 3.70
C SER A 2 -25.11 12.65 4.45
N GLY A 3 -25.25 11.54 3.73
CA GLY A 3 -24.94 10.22 4.25
C GLY A 3 -23.47 10.20 4.64
N ALA A 4 -23.20 9.93 5.92
CA ALA A 4 -21.90 9.45 6.33
C ALA A 4 -21.73 8.08 5.69
N GLU A 5 -21.11 8.04 4.51
CA GLU A 5 -20.43 6.84 4.08
C GLU A 5 -19.34 6.61 5.11
N THR A 6 -19.63 5.75 6.10
CA THR A 6 -18.61 5.24 7.01
C THR A 6 -17.56 4.58 6.13
N LEU A 7 -16.44 5.27 5.94
CA LEU A 7 -15.31 4.76 5.18
C LEU A 7 -14.85 3.48 5.87
N ASP A 8 -14.93 2.34 5.16
CA ASP A 8 -14.63 1.02 5.72
C ASP A 8 -13.29 1.04 6.49
N GLY A 9 -13.36 0.66 7.77
CA GLY A 9 -12.20 0.58 8.66
C GLY A 9 -11.71 1.92 9.24
N GLN A 10 -12.47 3.01 9.17
CA GLN A 10 -12.19 4.23 9.93
C GLN A 10 -12.48 4.03 11.43
N GLN A 11 -11.55 4.44 12.29
CA GLN A 11 -11.79 4.39 13.73
C GLN A 11 -12.72 5.53 14.20
N PRO A 12 -13.50 5.33 15.28
CA PRO A 12 -14.55 6.27 15.68
C PRO A 12 -14.07 7.68 16.02
N ASP A 13 -12.81 7.80 16.47
CA ASP A 13 -12.14 9.05 16.87
C ASP A 13 -11.12 9.55 15.83
N GLU A 14 -10.95 8.81 14.74
CA GLU A 14 -9.96 9.11 13.70
C GLU A 14 -10.52 10.11 12.69
N THR A 15 -9.77 11.19 12.46
CA THR A 15 -10.11 12.13 11.40
C THR A 15 -9.91 11.50 10.02
N THR A 16 -10.64 11.93 9.00
CA THR A 16 -10.45 11.43 7.61
C THR A 16 -9.00 11.57 7.12
N ASN A 17 -8.27 12.59 7.58
CA ASN A 17 -6.87 12.78 7.22
C ASN A 17 -5.95 11.77 7.92
N GLN A 18 -6.19 11.48 9.20
CA GLN A 18 -5.47 10.41 9.92
C GLN A 18 -5.77 9.05 9.29
N TRP A 19 -7.03 8.78 8.96
CA TRP A 19 -7.43 7.54 8.27
C TRP A 19 -6.73 7.40 6.92
N ARG A 20 -6.72 8.46 6.10
CA ARG A 20 -5.99 8.46 4.82
C ARG A 20 -4.49 8.24 5.01
N ALA A 21 -3.87 8.93 5.97
CA ALA A 21 -2.45 8.79 6.25
C ALA A 21 -2.09 7.38 6.73
N ARG A 22 -2.88 6.78 7.62
CA ARG A 22 -2.69 5.40 8.07
C ARG A 22 -2.85 4.42 6.92
N ARG A 23 -3.91 4.55 6.12
CA ARG A 23 -4.15 3.67 4.97
C ARG A 23 -3.04 3.76 3.93
N HIS A 24 -2.54 4.97 3.67
CA HIS A 24 -1.37 5.18 2.81
C HIS A 24 -0.15 4.45 3.39
N ALA A 25 0.15 4.62 4.68
CA ALA A 25 1.28 3.96 5.32
C ALA A 25 1.19 2.43 5.29
N ASP A 26 0.01 1.86 5.58
CA ASP A 26 -0.24 0.41 5.53
C ASP A 26 -0.01 -0.13 4.10
N ARG A 27 -0.50 0.59 3.09
CA ARG A 27 -0.37 0.21 1.67
C ARG A 27 1.06 0.34 1.18
N ALA A 28 1.77 1.41 1.56
CA ALA A 28 3.18 1.57 1.26
C ALA A 28 3.99 0.42 1.88
N THR A 29 3.69 0.05 3.13
CA THR A 29 4.32 -1.09 3.82
C THR A 29 4.09 -2.39 3.06
N ALA A 30 2.85 -2.69 2.67
CA ALA A 30 2.53 -3.90 1.91
C ALA A 30 3.21 -3.98 0.54
N LEU A 31 3.48 -2.84 -0.11
CA LEU A 31 4.22 -2.77 -1.37
C LEU A 31 5.73 -2.91 -1.18
N LEU A 32 6.27 -2.44 -0.05
CA LEU A 32 7.69 -2.51 0.28
C LEU A 32 8.12 -3.88 0.81
N GLU A 33 7.25 -4.58 1.53
CA GLU A 33 7.56 -5.89 2.13
C GLU A 33 8.11 -6.92 1.12
N PRO A 34 7.51 -7.13 -0.07
CA PRO A 34 8.08 -8.05 -1.06
C PRO A 34 9.36 -7.54 -1.74
N LEU A 35 9.78 -6.30 -1.49
CA LEU A 35 11.00 -5.69 -2.02
C LEU A 35 12.11 -5.61 -0.96
N ASP A 36 11.93 -6.22 0.21
CA ASP A 36 12.95 -6.22 1.25
C ASP A 36 14.28 -6.81 0.73
N GLY A 37 15.37 -6.09 1.00
CA GLY A 37 16.71 -6.37 0.47
C GLY A 37 16.99 -5.89 -0.96
N VAL A 38 16.01 -5.29 -1.66
CA VAL A 38 16.23 -4.62 -2.95
C VAL A 38 16.63 -3.16 -2.72
N GLU A 39 17.71 -2.71 -3.35
CA GLU A 39 18.10 -1.30 -3.32
C GLU A 39 17.14 -0.48 -4.18
N LEU A 40 16.31 0.34 -3.54
CA LEU A 40 15.34 1.22 -4.20
C LEU A 40 15.89 2.63 -4.37
N GLY A 41 15.83 3.16 -5.59
CA GLY A 41 16.15 4.54 -5.90
C GLY A 41 15.05 5.52 -5.50
N GLU A 42 15.31 6.81 -5.69
CA GLU A 42 14.34 7.87 -5.42
C GLU A 42 13.06 7.71 -6.26
N HIS A 43 13.22 7.36 -7.54
CA HIS A 43 12.08 7.15 -8.43
C HIS A 43 11.22 5.96 -7.98
N ASP A 44 11.83 4.84 -7.57
CA ASP A 44 11.09 3.66 -7.11
C ASP A 44 10.27 3.98 -5.85
N ARG A 45 10.87 4.69 -4.90
CA ARG A 45 10.17 5.15 -3.68
C ARG A 45 9.03 6.11 -4.01
N HIS A 46 9.22 6.99 -4.99
CA HIS A 46 8.15 7.86 -5.48
C HIS A 46 6.99 7.07 -6.08
N VAL A 47 7.29 6.06 -6.92
CA VAL A 47 6.29 5.17 -7.52
C VAL A 47 5.54 4.38 -6.44
N ILE A 48 6.23 3.87 -5.42
CA ILE A 48 5.59 3.18 -4.29
C ILE A 48 4.64 4.11 -3.53
N GLY A 49 5.06 5.36 -3.27
CA GLY A 49 4.18 6.36 -2.67
C GLY A 49 2.94 6.64 -3.51
N TRP A 50 3.11 6.82 -4.82
CA TRP A 50 2.00 7.01 -5.76
C TRP A 50 1.05 5.79 -5.83
N LEU A 51 1.59 4.57 -5.76
CA LEU A 51 0.80 3.34 -5.72
C LEU A 51 0.01 3.20 -4.40
N ALA A 52 0.58 3.64 -3.27
CA ALA A 52 -0.08 3.57 -1.97
C ALA A 52 -1.34 4.47 -1.88
N ASP A 53 -1.42 5.50 -2.72
CA ASP A 53 -2.62 6.34 -2.86
C ASP A 53 -3.75 5.67 -3.65
N GLN A 54 -3.47 4.56 -4.34
CA GLN A 54 -4.46 3.83 -5.13
C GLN A 54 -5.40 2.98 -4.25
N GLY A 55 -6.49 2.50 -4.85
CA GLY A 55 -7.47 1.64 -4.16
C GLY A 55 -6.89 0.29 -3.70
N THR A 56 -7.50 -0.29 -2.67
CA THR A 56 -7.03 -1.55 -2.03
C THR A 56 -6.86 -2.70 -3.03
N SER A 57 -7.76 -2.83 -4.02
CA SER A 57 -7.66 -3.89 -5.02
C SER A 57 -6.40 -3.77 -5.88
N ILE A 58 -6.05 -2.54 -6.30
CA ILE A 58 -4.84 -2.29 -7.11
C ILE A 58 -3.61 -2.61 -6.27
N VAL A 59 -3.52 -2.06 -5.06
CA VAL A 59 -2.38 -2.28 -4.15
C VAL A 59 -2.20 -3.77 -3.85
N GLY A 60 -3.29 -4.47 -3.51
CA GLY A 60 -3.25 -5.90 -3.22
C GLY A 60 -2.80 -6.74 -4.42
N THR A 61 -3.28 -6.41 -5.64
CA THR A 61 -2.84 -7.08 -6.86
C THR A 61 -1.35 -6.88 -7.13
N VAL A 62 -0.84 -5.64 -7.02
CA VAL A 62 0.57 -5.33 -7.27
C VAL A 62 1.45 -6.01 -6.21
N ALA A 63 1.14 -5.89 -4.92
CA ALA A 63 1.89 -6.57 -3.86
C ALA A 63 1.93 -8.08 -4.10
N SER A 64 0.80 -8.70 -4.47
CA SER A 64 0.72 -10.13 -4.79
C SER A 64 1.61 -10.53 -5.98
N LEU A 65 1.74 -9.67 -7.00
CA LEU A 65 2.64 -9.90 -8.14
C LEU A 65 4.11 -9.81 -7.71
N LEU A 66 4.47 -8.82 -6.90
CA LEU A 66 5.83 -8.65 -6.39
C LEU A 66 6.27 -9.85 -5.54
N TYR A 67 5.40 -10.36 -4.65
CA TYR A 67 5.67 -11.59 -3.90
C TYR A 67 5.91 -12.79 -4.82
N ARG A 68 5.10 -12.95 -5.86
CA ARG A 68 5.28 -14.04 -6.83
C ARG A 68 6.60 -13.93 -7.58
N ALA A 69 6.97 -12.73 -8.01
CA ALA A 69 8.25 -12.49 -8.68
C ALA A 69 9.42 -12.85 -7.76
N ARG A 70 9.40 -12.37 -6.51
CA ARG A 70 10.43 -12.68 -5.50
C ARG A 70 10.57 -14.18 -5.21
N ALA A 71 9.46 -14.91 -5.16
CA ALA A 71 9.48 -16.35 -4.94
C ALA A 71 10.15 -17.12 -6.10
N VAL A 72 10.11 -16.58 -7.33
CA VAL A 72 10.80 -17.16 -8.49
C VAL A 72 12.30 -16.86 -8.46
N ASP A 73 12.70 -15.67 -8.04
CA ASP A 73 14.11 -15.29 -7.94
C ASP A 73 14.86 -16.01 -6.80
N GLY A 74 14.17 -16.34 -5.70
CA GLY A 74 14.73 -17.08 -4.57
C GLY A 74 14.81 -18.61 -4.75
N ALA A 75 14.45 -19.13 -5.93
CA ALA A 75 14.38 -20.57 -6.22
C ALA A 75 15.63 -21.14 -6.91
N TRP A 76 16.76 -20.42 -6.89
CA TRP A 76 18.08 -20.84 -7.39
C TRP A 76 19.13 -20.79 -6.28
#